data_AF-A0AAU9LI22-F1
#
_entry.id   AF-A0AAU9LI22-F1
#
_cell.length_a   1.000
_cell.length_b   1.000
_cell.length_c   1.000
_cell.angle_alpha   90.00
_cell.angle_beta   90.00
_cell.angle_gamma   90.00
#
_symmetry.space_group_name_H-M   'P 1'
#
loop_
_entity.id
_entity.type
_entity.pdbx_description
1 polymer ?
#
loop_
_entity_poly.entity_id
_entity_poly.type
_entity_poly.pdbx_seq_one_letter_code
_entity_poly.pdbx_strand_id
1 'polypeptide(L)'
;MLILSRRIFDRSIPTTHQQKLGKMLKNLPYKMTESVLHRAIAERVRPMLTINKMDRVFLGGQVDGEKLYQTLKSVIEEVNGIMAPYTDTIDIELYPEKGVVAFSCGLHGWGFTLRSFAKKYASKFHVDESKMMERLWGENYYDPVIKKWTTKSTWSPTCKRSVMAPMLTKLGVTLNYEEKELMGEALVICVMKKWLPAADELLEMIIFHLPSPHIAQTYRVDILYKGDLDDEYANAIRNCDPDGPLMLYVSKMIPASNDKRRFFAFGRVFSGRI
;
A
#
# COMPACT_ATOMS: atom_id res chain seq x y z
N MET A 1 7.26 -0.57 -4.53
CA MET A 1 6.23 -0.72 -3.48
C MET A 1 6.92 -0.73 -2.13
N LEU A 2 6.63 0.25 -1.28
CA LEU A 2 7.15 0.32 0.09
C LEU A 2 6.11 -0.29 1.02
N ILE A 3 6.39 -1.48 1.54
CA ILE A 3 5.51 -2.13 2.50
C ILE A 3 5.89 -1.62 3.89
N LEU A 4 5.04 -0.74 4.42
CA LEU A 4 5.23 -0.17 5.75
C LEU A 4 4.59 -1.09 6.79
N SER A 5 5.39 -2.05 7.28
CA SER A 5 5.02 -2.88 8.42
C SER A 5 5.43 -2.20 9.73
N ARG A 6 4.69 -1.19 10.16
CA ARG A 6 4.88 -0.57 11.48
C ARG A 6 4.58 -1.63 12.57
N ARG A 7 5.45 -1.77 13.59
CA ARG A 7 5.15 -2.56 14.82
C ARG A 7 4.15 -1.75 15.68
N ILE A 8 2.96 -1.48 15.17
CA ILE A 8 1.97 -0.60 15.86
C ILE A 8 1.45 -1.21 17.16
N PHE A 9 1.43 -2.55 17.26
CA PHE A 9 0.67 -3.23 18.30
C PHE A 9 1.48 -4.30 19.06
N ASP A 10 2.76 -4.05 19.36
CA ASP A 10 3.57 -5.00 20.13
C ASP A 10 3.37 -4.79 21.64
N ARG A 11 2.55 -5.63 22.28
CA ARG A 11 2.22 -5.55 23.73
C ARG A 11 3.00 -6.55 24.60
N SER A 12 3.97 -7.30 24.07
CA SER A 12 4.68 -8.33 24.84
C SER A 12 5.80 -7.80 25.77
N ILE A 13 5.72 -6.56 26.26
CA ILE A 13 6.75 -5.97 27.14
C ILE A 13 6.11 -5.49 28.45
N PRO A 14 6.56 -6.00 29.62
CA PRO A 14 6.10 -5.56 30.93
C PRO A 14 6.27 -4.04 31.14
N THR A 15 5.30 -3.45 31.83
CA THR A 15 5.06 -1.99 31.97
C THR A 15 6.23 -1.18 32.55
N THR A 16 7.20 -1.79 33.21
CA THR A 16 8.31 -1.08 33.88
C THR A 16 9.50 -0.77 32.97
N HIS A 17 9.67 -1.46 31.83
CA HIS A 17 10.76 -1.20 30.87
C HIS A 17 10.34 -0.34 29.65
N GLN A 18 9.08 0.07 29.57
CA GLN A 18 8.51 0.79 28.42
C GLN A 18 9.08 2.20 28.19
N GLN A 19 9.59 2.89 29.21
CA GLN A 19 10.05 4.28 29.05
C GLN A 19 11.45 4.40 28.41
N LYS A 20 12.35 3.44 28.66
CA LYS A 20 13.73 3.47 28.10
C LYS A 20 13.85 2.67 26.80
N LEU A 21 13.20 1.51 26.70
CA LEU A 21 13.23 0.67 25.49
C LEU A 21 12.23 1.16 24.42
N GLY A 22 11.12 1.77 24.84
CA GLY A 22 10.11 2.35 23.93
C GLY A 22 10.64 3.54 23.13
N LYS A 23 11.62 4.31 23.63
CA LYS A 23 12.32 5.35 22.84
C LYS A 23 13.31 4.77 21.83
N MET A 24 13.97 3.64 22.13
CA MET A 24 14.87 2.99 21.17
C MET A 24 14.09 2.21 20.09
N LEU A 25 13.06 1.45 20.47
CA LEU A 25 12.29 0.61 19.54
C LEU A 25 11.22 1.36 18.73
N LYS A 26 10.67 2.49 19.20
CA LYS A 26 9.82 3.36 18.35
C LYS A 26 10.61 3.97 17.18
N ASN A 27 11.92 4.13 17.33
CA ASN A 27 12.77 4.82 16.36
C ASN A 27 13.43 3.88 15.33
N LEU A 28 13.56 2.58 15.61
CA LEU A 28 14.30 1.65 14.75
C LEU A 28 13.60 1.27 13.42
N PRO A 29 12.29 0.92 13.38
CA PRO A 29 11.59 0.65 12.13
C PRO A 29 11.28 1.93 11.34
N TYR A 30 11.18 3.07 12.03
CA TYR A 30 10.95 4.38 11.42
C TYR A 30 12.17 4.81 10.59
N LYS A 31 13.38 4.79 11.18
CA LYS A 31 14.62 5.17 10.48
C LYS A 31 14.92 4.30 9.25
N MET A 32 14.65 3.01 9.33
CA MET A 32 14.83 2.13 8.16
C MET A 32 13.85 2.49 7.05
N THR A 33 12.57 2.74 7.39
CA THR A 33 11.59 3.13 6.36
C THR A 33 11.93 4.48 5.77
N GLU A 34 12.24 5.46 6.61
CA GLU A 34 12.60 6.82 6.22
C GLU A 34 13.82 6.82 5.27
N SER A 35 14.89 6.10 5.63
CA SER A 35 16.07 6.01 4.76
C SER A 35 15.79 5.33 3.42
N VAL A 36 15.00 4.26 3.39
CA VAL A 36 14.62 3.59 2.14
C VAL A 36 13.71 4.49 1.31
N LEU A 37 12.78 5.21 1.93
CA LEU A 37 11.89 6.15 1.26
C LEU A 37 12.67 7.34 0.66
N HIS A 38 13.60 7.94 1.41
CA HIS A 38 14.48 8.98 0.88
C HIS A 38 15.28 8.49 -0.32
N ARG A 39 15.85 7.29 -0.26
CA ARG A 39 16.58 6.71 -1.38
C ARG A 39 15.67 6.47 -2.59
N ALA A 40 14.46 5.95 -2.36
CA ALA A 40 13.50 5.71 -3.43
C ALA A 40 13.10 7.02 -4.13
N ILE A 41 12.84 8.08 -3.36
CA ILE A 41 12.49 9.40 -3.89
C ILE A 41 13.67 10.03 -4.64
N ALA A 42 14.89 9.93 -4.10
CA ALA A 42 16.11 10.39 -4.76
C ALA A 42 16.32 9.69 -6.12
N GLU A 43 15.94 8.42 -6.23
CA GLU A 43 15.94 7.66 -7.49
C GLU A 43 14.70 7.93 -8.36
N ARG A 44 13.85 8.92 -8.02
CA ARG A 44 12.57 9.28 -8.66
C ARG A 44 11.60 8.09 -8.80
N VAL A 45 11.58 7.20 -7.81
CA VAL A 45 10.61 6.10 -7.74
C VAL A 45 9.31 6.62 -7.12
N ARG A 46 8.18 6.37 -7.80
CA ARG A 46 6.86 6.69 -7.23
C ARG A 46 6.54 5.75 -6.06
N PRO A 47 6.29 6.29 -4.85
CA PRO A 47 5.95 5.47 -3.71
C PRO A 47 4.49 5.02 -3.77
N MET A 48 4.21 3.90 -3.10
CA MET A 48 2.87 3.46 -2.74
C MET A 48 2.95 2.92 -1.32
N LEU A 49 1.87 3.10 -0.56
CA LEU A 49 1.83 2.76 0.86
C LEU A 49 0.98 1.50 1.09
N THR A 50 1.50 0.58 1.88
CA THR A 50 0.68 -0.49 2.46
C THR A 50 0.86 -0.50 3.96
N ILE A 51 -0.23 -0.28 4.69
CA ILE A 51 -0.29 -0.38 6.15
C ILE A 51 -0.61 -1.84 6.48
N ASN A 52 0.42 -2.58 6.89
CA ASN A 52 0.32 -4.01 7.20
C ASN A 52 0.04 -4.25 8.70
N LYS A 53 -0.34 -5.50 9.04
CA LYS A 53 -0.66 -6.00 10.39
C LYS A 53 -2.01 -5.54 10.93
N MET A 54 -2.99 -5.42 10.03
CA MET A 54 -4.36 -5.06 10.40
C MET A 54 -5.03 -6.12 11.28
N ASP A 55 -4.54 -7.37 11.32
CA ASP A 55 -4.99 -8.43 12.26
C ASP A 55 -4.96 -7.98 13.72
N ARG A 56 -3.94 -7.23 14.11
CA ARG A 56 -3.76 -6.81 15.51
C ARG A 56 -4.82 -5.82 15.98
N VAL A 57 -5.49 -5.14 15.05
CA VAL A 57 -6.64 -4.28 15.34
C VAL A 57 -7.85 -5.11 15.73
N PHE A 58 -8.06 -6.25 15.06
CA PHE A 58 -9.24 -7.10 15.25
C PHE A 58 -9.08 -8.09 16.40
N LEU A 59 -7.84 -8.53 16.68
CA LEU A 59 -7.55 -9.48 17.77
C LEU A 59 -7.31 -8.81 19.13
N GLY A 60 -7.03 -7.49 19.15
CA GLY A 60 -6.64 -6.73 20.34
C GLY A 60 -7.78 -6.26 21.26
N GLY A 61 -9.03 -6.67 21.00
CA GLY A 61 -10.25 -6.22 21.68
C GLY A 61 -11.11 -5.30 20.80
N GLN A 62 -12.32 -4.93 21.27
CA GLN A 62 -13.19 -3.95 20.59
C GLN A 62 -12.49 -2.59 20.52
N VAL A 63 -11.78 -2.32 19.42
CA VAL A 63 -11.24 -1.00 19.14
C VAL A 63 -12.37 -0.16 18.55
N ASP A 64 -12.62 1.00 19.17
CA ASP A 64 -13.51 2.01 18.63
C ASP A 64 -13.06 2.41 17.21
N GLY A 65 -14.01 2.41 16.27
CA GLY A 65 -13.74 2.67 14.85
C GLY A 65 -13.16 4.05 14.61
N GLU A 66 -13.55 5.04 15.42
CA GLU A 66 -13.00 6.40 15.33
C GLU A 66 -11.53 6.42 15.76
N LYS A 67 -11.19 5.77 16.88
CA LYS A 67 -9.80 5.65 17.33
C LYS A 67 -8.90 4.94 16.31
N LEU A 68 -9.43 3.89 15.68
CA LEU A 68 -8.73 3.21 14.59
C LEU A 68 -8.49 4.15 13.41
N TYR A 69 -9.52 4.87 12.95
CA TYR A 69 -9.40 5.83 11.86
C TYR A 69 -8.35 6.90 12.17
N GLN A 70 -8.39 7.52 13.35
CA GLN A 70 -7.40 8.52 13.75
C GLN A 70 -5.97 7.95 13.78
N THR A 71 -5.82 6.69 14.20
CA THR A 71 -4.52 6.00 14.17
C THR A 71 -4.02 5.79 12.74
N LEU A 72 -4.89 5.35 11.83
CA LEU A 72 -4.54 5.14 10.42
C LEU A 72 -4.23 6.46 9.71
N LYS A 73 -5.03 7.49 9.96
CA LYS A 73 -4.81 8.85 9.46
C LYS A 73 -3.46 9.41 9.91
N SER A 74 -3.15 9.31 11.21
CA SER A 74 -1.87 9.75 11.76
C SER A 74 -0.67 9.01 11.14
N VAL A 75 -0.78 7.70 10.86
CA VAL A 75 0.27 6.95 10.14
C VAL A 75 0.51 7.54 8.74
N ILE A 76 -0.56 7.86 8.02
CA ILE A 76 -0.47 8.40 6.66
C ILE A 76 0.15 9.80 6.68
N GLU A 77 -0.27 10.66 7.62
CA GLU A 77 0.27 12.00 7.82
C GLU A 77 1.76 11.97 8.18
N GLU A 78 2.19 11.04 9.05
CA GLU A 78 3.61 10.84 9.38
C GLU A 78 4.43 10.53 8.11
N VAL A 79 3.95 9.64 7.24
CA VAL A 79 4.64 9.29 5.99
C VAL A 79 4.68 10.46 5.02
N ASN A 80 3.55 11.16 4.85
CA ASN A 80 3.50 12.37 4.01
C ASN A 80 4.43 13.47 4.54
N GLY A 81 4.61 13.59 5.86
CA GLY A 81 5.56 14.53 6.47
C GLY A 81 7.02 14.26 6.07
N ILE A 82 7.43 12.99 5.92
CA ILE A 82 8.78 12.63 5.45
C ILE A 82 8.97 13.04 3.98
N MET A 83 7.90 12.97 3.19
CA MET A 83 7.92 13.26 1.76
C MET A 83 7.68 14.73 1.42
N ALA A 84 7.13 15.52 2.35
CA ALA A 84 6.79 16.93 2.16
C ALA A 84 7.94 17.79 1.58
N PRO A 85 9.23 17.57 1.92
CA PRO A 85 10.33 18.32 1.30
C PRO A 85 10.50 18.05 -0.21
N TYR A 86 9.89 16.99 -0.74
CA TYR A 86 10.06 16.54 -2.12
C TYR A 86 8.81 16.73 -2.98
N THR A 87 7.67 17.11 -2.40
CA THR A 87 6.37 17.22 -3.11
C THR A 87 6.35 18.31 -4.18
N ASP A 88 7.19 19.34 -4.04
CA ASP A 88 7.29 20.41 -5.05
C ASP A 88 7.89 19.93 -6.37
N THR A 89 8.59 18.78 -6.35
CA THR A 89 9.27 18.22 -7.52
C THR A 89 8.49 17.08 -8.18
N ILE A 90 7.70 16.34 -7.41
CA ILE A 90 6.98 15.16 -7.86
C ILE A 90 5.68 15.05 -7.07
N ASP A 91 4.54 14.86 -7.74
CA ASP A 91 3.28 14.51 -7.07
C ASP A 91 3.39 13.10 -6.47
N ILE A 92 3.70 13.05 -5.17
CA ILE A 92 3.96 11.82 -4.40
C ILE A 92 3.07 11.71 -3.17
N GLU A 93 2.02 12.52 -3.05
CA GLU A 93 1.15 12.50 -1.88
C GLU A 93 0.43 11.16 -1.74
N LEU A 94 0.56 10.53 -0.56
CA LEU A 94 -0.02 9.23 -0.29
C LEU A 94 -1.32 9.42 0.48
N TYR A 95 -2.44 9.27 -0.22
CA TYR A 95 -3.77 9.38 0.36
C TYR A 95 -4.67 8.20 -0.05
N PRO A 96 -5.46 7.62 0.88
CA PRO A 96 -6.34 6.50 0.57
C PRO A 96 -7.38 6.81 -0.51
N GLU A 97 -7.92 8.03 -0.54
CA GLU A 97 -8.87 8.51 -1.54
C GLU A 97 -8.28 8.55 -2.96
N LYS A 98 -6.95 8.66 -3.09
CA LYS A 98 -6.24 8.56 -4.37
C LYS A 98 -6.01 7.10 -4.80
N GLY A 99 -6.28 6.11 -3.94
CA GLY A 99 -6.05 4.68 -4.22
C GLY A 99 -4.60 4.22 -4.03
N VAL A 100 -3.70 5.10 -3.60
CA VAL A 100 -2.26 4.82 -3.42
C VAL A 100 -1.91 4.24 -2.04
N VAL A 101 -2.91 4.04 -1.18
CA VAL A 101 -2.78 3.42 0.15
C VAL A 101 -3.64 2.16 0.24
N ALA A 102 -3.00 1.04 0.58
CA ALA A 102 -3.67 -0.19 0.98
C ALA A 102 -3.56 -0.45 2.48
N PHE A 103 -4.56 -1.15 3.01
CA PHE A 103 -4.57 -1.70 4.36
C PHE A 103 -4.56 -3.21 4.25
N SER A 104 -3.64 -3.89 4.92
CA SER A 104 -3.48 -5.33 4.73
C SER A 104 -3.10 -6.08 5.99
N CYS A 105 -3.34 -7.37 5.95
CA CYS A 105 -2.80 -8.36 6.84
C CYS A 105 -2.07 -9.41 6.00
N GLY A 106 -0.76 -9.23 5.83
CA GLY A 106 0.07 -10.18 5.10
C GLY A 106 0.09 -11.58 5.74
N LEU A 107 -0.03 -11.67 7.08
CA LEU A 107 -0.10 -12.95 7.79
C LEU A 107 -1.36 -13.74 7.39
N HIS A 108 -2.48 -13.04 7.28
CA HIS A 108 -3.77 -13.63 6.93
C HIS A 108 -4.10 -13.50 5.44
N GLY A 109 -3.18 -13.02 4.60
CA GLY A 109 -3.35 -12.98 3.14
C GLY A 109 -4.53 -12.14 2.63
N TRP A 110 -5.05 -11.20 3.42
CA TRP A 110 -6.12 -10.30 2.98
C TRP A 110 -5.67 -8.84 3.04
N GLY A 111 -6.25 -8.00 2.20
CA GLY A 111 -5.97 -6.57 2.16
C GLY A 111 -7.03 -5.84 1.37
N PHE A 112 -7.07 -4.52 1.45
CA PHE A 112 -8.01 -3.72 0.69
C PHE A 112 -7.47 -2.33 0.42
N THR A 113 -7.96 -1.75 -0.67
CA THR A 113 -7.93 -0.31 -0.93
C THR A 113 -9.33 0.27 -0.87
N LEU A 114 -9.45 1.60 -0.81
CA LEU A 114 -10.76 2.25 -0.94
C LEU A 114 -11.38 2.03 -2.32
N ARG A 115 -10.54 1.85 -3.35
CA ARG A 115 -10.96 1.55 -4.72
C ARG A 115 -11.77 0.25 -4.76
N SER A 116 -11.29 -0.79 -4.10
CA SER A 116 -11.94 -2.11 -4.11
C SER A 116 -13.30 -2.10 -3.45
N PHE A 117 -13.46 -1.28 -2.40
CA PHE A 117 -14.77 -1.00 -1.83
C PHE A 117 -15.62 -0.15 -2.75
N ALA A 118 -15.06 0.92 -3.32
CA ALA A 118 -15.77 1.78 -4.26
C ALA A 118 -16.33 0.96 -5.44
N LYS A 119 -15.54 0.10 -6.07
CA LYS A 119 -15.98 -0.80 -7.15
C LYS A 119 -17.14 -1.71 -6.75
N LYS A 120 -17.10 -2.27 -5.54
CA LYS A 120 -18.17 -3.14 -5.00
C LYS A 120 -19.47 -2.39 -4.67
N TYR A 121 -19.38 -1.13 -4.24
CA TYR A 121 -20.51 -0.39 -3.69
C TYR A 121 -21.03 0.74 -4.60
N ALA A 122 -20.21 1.27 -5.51
CA ALA A 122 -20.58 2.28 -6.52
C ALA A 122 -21.84 1.87 -7.28
N SER A 123 -21.85 0.64 -7.79
CA SER A 123 -23.00 0.06 -8.52
C SER A 123 -24.26 -0.06 -7.65
N LYS A 124 -24.12 -0.31 -6.34
CA LYS A 124 -25.24 -0.46 -5.41
C LYS A 124 -25.86 0.87 -4.99
N PHE A 125 -25.04 1.92 -4.94
CA PHE A 125 -25.47 3.27 -4.56
C PHE A 125 -25.74 4.17 -5.75
N HIS A 126 -25.50 3.69 -6.98
CA HIS A 126 -25.57 4.48 -8.21
C HIS A 126 -24.70 5.75 -8.14
N VAL A 127 -23.51 5.60 -7.54
CA VAL A 127 -22.49 6.65 -7.42
C VAL A 127 -21.28 6.21 -8.22
N ASP A 128 -20.63 7.15 -8.89
CA ASP A 128 -19.36 6.92 -9.58
C ASP A 128 -18.26 6.39 -8.63
N GLU A 129 -17.36 5.54 -9.12
CA GLU A 129 -16.31 4.91 -8.31
C GLU A 129 -15.39 5.96 -7.67
N SER A 130 -14.95 6.97 -8.42
CA SER A 130 -14.06 8.02 -7.90
C SER A 130 -14.76 8.84 -6.81
N LYS A 131 -16.01 9.23 -7.02
CA LYS A 131 -16.81 9.94 -6.00
C LYS A 131 -17.09 9.08 -4.77
N MET A 132 -17.21 7.76 -4.95
CA MET A 132 -17.38 6.83 -3.84
C MET A 132 -16.09 6.71 -3.03
N MET A 133 -14.91 6.68 -3.68
CA MET A 133 -13.62 6.66 -2.99
C MET A 133 -13.41 7.88 -2.09
N GLU A 134 -13.74 9.08 -2.58
CA GLU A 134 -13.68 10.32 -1.79
C GLU A 134 -14.58 10.24 -0.55
N ARG A 135 -15.75 9.62 -0.68
CA ARG A 135 -16.70 9.44 0.43
C ARG A 135 -16.28 8.39 1.44
N LEU A 136 -15.45 7.43 1.04
CA LEU A 136 -14.99 6.33 1.89
C LEU A 136 -13.88 6.73 2.86
N TRP A 137 -13.34 7.95 2.74
CA TRP A 137 -12.31 8.50 3.63
C TRP A 137 -12.67 9.90 4.11
N GLY A 138 -11.97 10.38 5.13
CA GLY A 138 -12.13 11.75 5.62
C GLY A 138 -13.31 11.94 6.57
N GLU A 139 -13.82 13.17 6.60
CA GLU A 139 -14.96 13.60 7.41
C GLU A 139 -16.31 13.24 6.75
N ASN A 140 -16.37 12.07 6.13
CA ASN A 140 -17.57 11.58 5.45
C ASN A 140 -18.27 10.53 6.30
N TYR A 141 -19.56 10.76 6.51
CA TYR A 141 -20.43 9.93 7.31
C TYR A 141 -21.55 9.37 6.44
N TYR A 142 -21.92 8.12 6.69
CA TYR A 142 -23.06 7.49 6.04
C TYR A 142 -24.09 7.13 7.10
N ASP A 143 -25.28 7.71 6.99
CA ASP A 143 -26.40 7.30 7.83
C ASP A 143 -27.15 6.15 7.14
N PRO A 144 -27.13 4.92 7.69
CA PRO A 144 -27.80 3.77 7.09
C PRO A 144 -29.33 3.87 7.14
N VAL A 145 -29.89 4.71 8.01
CA VAL A 145 -31.34 4.94 8.13
C VAL A 145 -31.79 5.89 7.03
N ILE A 146 -31.07 6.98 6.82
CA ILE A 146 -31.41 8.02 5.83
C ILE A 146 -30.87 7.66 4.43
N LYS A 147 -29.94 6.70 4.35
CA LYS A 147 -29.20 6.29 3.14
C LYS A 147 -28.54 7.47 2.42
N LYS A 148 -28.13 8.48 3.18
CA LYS A 148 -27.49 9.70 2.68
C LYS A 148 -26.11 9.87 3.29
N TRP A 149 -25.23 10.46 2.48
CA TRP A 149 -23.90 10.87 2.90
C TRP A 149 -23.97 12.27 3.50
N THR A 150 -23.31 12.47 4.64
CA THR A 150 -23.20 13.77 5.30
C THR A 150 -21.75 14.06 5.65
N THR A 151 -21.35 15.32 5.51
CA THR A 151 -20.03 15.84 5.93
C THR A 151 -20.05 16.38 7.36
N LYS A 152 -21.21 16.36 8.01
CA LYS A 152 -21.39 16.77 9.41
C LYS A 152 -21.63 15.54 10.27
N SER A 153 -20.92 15.47 11.40
CA SER A 153 -21.22 14.56 12.51
C SER A 153 -22.64 14.86 13.00
N THR A 154 -23.62 14.08 12.55
CA THR A 154 -24.85 13.91 13.31
C THR A 154 -24.50 13.02 14.48
N TRP A 155 -24.61 13.54 15.70
CA TRP A 155 -24.35 12.87 16.98
C TRP A 155 -25.25 11.65 17.25
N SER A 156 -25.84 11.04 16.22
CA SER A 156 -26.63 9.81 16.33
C SER A 156 -25.70 8.60 16.44
N PRO A 157 -26.00 7.63 17.33
CA PRO A 157 -25.20 6.40 17.49
C PRO A 157 -25.17 5.50 16.25
N THR A 158 -25.97 5.81 15.22
CA THR A 158 -26.05 5.13 13.92
C THR A 158 -25.15 5.75 12.85
N CYS A 159 -24.70 6.99 13.02
CA CYS A 159 -23.89 7.70 12.04
C CYS A 159 -22.40 7.47 12.30
N LYS A 160 -21.86 6.38 11.73
CA LYS A 160 -20.45 6.03 11.84
C LYS A 160 -19.67 6.65 10.68
N ARG A 161 -18.52 7.29 10.97
CA ARG A 161 -17.56 7.71 9.96
C ARG A 161 -17.24 6.50 9.08
N SER A 162 -17.40 6.66 7.77
CA SER A 162 -17.37 5.49 6.90
C SER A 162 -15.95 4.96 6.85
N VAL A 163 -15.73 3.76 7.38
CA VAL A 163 -14.69 2.88 6.86
C VAL A 163 -15.18 1.44 6.76
N MET A 164 -16.00 0.91 7.68
CA MET A 164 -16.28 -0.55 7.67
C MET A 164 -17.63 -1.03 8.24
N ALA A 165 -18.29 -0.27 9.12
CA ALA A 165 -19.30 -0.89 10.01
C ALA A 165 -20.59 -1.40 9.31
N PRO A 166 -21.20 -0.71 8.33
CA PRO A 166 -22.39 -1.21 7.64
C PRO A 166 -22.08 -2.18 6.49
N MET A 167 -20.81 -2.24 6.04
CA MET A 167 -20.42 -2.95 4.81
C MET A 167 -20.09 -4.43 5.04
N LEU A 168 -19.74 -4.81 6.27
CA LEU A 168 -19.41 -6.18 6.70
C LEU A 168 -20.62 -7.13 6.80
N THR A 169 -21.86 -6.64 6.83
CA THR A 169 -23.04 -7.49 7.06
C THR A 169 -23.60 -8.18 5.82
N LYS A 170 -23.11 -7.86 4.60
CA LYS A 170 -23.47 -8.55 3.35
C LYS A 170 -22.23 -8.99 2.57
N LEU A 171 -21.50 -9.94 3.14
CA LEU A 171 -20.39 -10.62 2.49
C LEU A 171 -20.93 -11.65 1.51
N GLY A 172 -20.88 -11.35 0.20
CA GLY A 172 -21.26 -12.28 -0.88
C GLY A 172 -20.23 -13.39 -1.10
N VAL A 173 -19.72 -14.00 -0.02
CA VAL A 173 -18.62 -14.99 -0.06
C VAL A 173 -19.22 -16.39 -0.03
N THR A 174 -18.90 -17.20 -1.03
CA THR A 174 -19.29 -18.62 -1.10
C THR A 174 -18.23 -19.48 -0.41
N LEU A 175 -18.65 -20.25 0.60
CA LEU A 175 -17.80 -21.20 1.34
C LEU A 175 -18.10 -22.64 0.91
N ASN A 176 -17.05 -23.46 0.78
CA ASN A 176 -17.17 -24.90 0.55
C ASN A 176 -17.58 -25.64 1.85
N TYR A 177 -17.76 -26.96 1.78
CA TYR A 177 -18.23 -27.75 2.93
C TYR A 177 -17.22 -27.72 4.10
N GLU A 178 -15.93 -27.93 3.84
CA GLU A 178 -14.87 -27.94 4.86
C GLU A 178 -14.66 -26.56 5.51
N GLU A 179 -14.80 -25.49 4.74
CA GLU A 179 -14.66 -24.11 5.24
C GLU A 179 -15.83 -23.67 6.12
N LYS A 180 -17.01 -24.27 5.94
CA LYS A 180 -18.18 -24.03 6.79
C LYS A 180 -18.03 -24.66 8.17
N GLU A 181 -17.17 -25.67 8.31
CA GLU A 181 -16.86 -26.31 9.59
C GLU A 181 -15.81 -25.51 10.39
N LEU A 182 -15.12 -24.56 9.76
CA LEU A 182 -14.21 -23.66 10.47
C LEU A 182 -14.98 -22.79 11.46
N MET A 183 -14.39 -22.56 12.64
CA MET A 183 -14.98 -21.72 13.68
C MET A 183 -14.02 -20.63 14.16
N GLY A 184 -14.60 -19.58 14.73
CA GLY A 184 -13.85 -18.48 15.33
C GLY A 184 -12.93 -17.77 14.34
N GLU A 185 -11.67 -17.58 14.73
CA GLU A 185 -10.67 -16.82 13.96
C GLU A 185 -10.37 -17.44 12.59
N ALA A 186 -10.30 -18.78 12.50
CA ALA A 186 -9.98 -19.48 11.25
C ALA A 186 -11.03 -19.23 10.17
N LEU A 187 -12.32 -19.20 10.54
CA LEU A 187 -13.41 -18.89 9.63
C LEU A 187 -13.31 -17.44 9.13
N VAL A 188 -13.07 -16.48 10.04
CA VAL A 188 -12.94 -15.06 9.69
C VAL A 188 -11.77 -14.85 8.71
N ILE A 189 -10.64 -15.50 8.95
CA ILE A 189 -9.48 -15.45 8.04
C ILE A 189 -9.86 -16.00 6.66
N CYS A 190 -10.51 -17.16 6.61
CA CYS A 190 -10.92 -17.76 5.34
C CYS A 190 -11.88 -16.86 4.55
N VAL A 191 -12.90 -16.31 5.23
CA VAL A 191 -13.86 -15.38 4.63
C VAL A 191 -13.17 -14.12 4.12
N MET A 192 -12.28 -13.52 4.91
CA MET A 192 -11.57 -12.29 4.52
C MET A 192 -10.62 -12.53 3.35
N LYS A 193 -9.89 -13.65 3.33
CA LYS A 193 -9.04 -14.04 2.20
C LYS A 193 -9.82 -14.14 0.90
N LYS A 194 -11.01 -14.75 0.94
CA LYS A 194 -11.87 -14.87 -0.24
C LYS A 194 -12.55 -13.56 -0.63
N TRP A 195 -12.90 -12.75 0.36
CA TRP A 195 -13.58 -11.49 0.10
C TRP A 195 -12.65 -10.41 -0.44
N LEU A 196 -11.42 -10.37 0.07
CA LEU A 196 -10.44 -9.30 -0.13
C LEU A 196 -9.02 -9.89 -0.22
N PRO A 197 -8.70 -10.64 -1.30
CA PRO A 197 -7.39 -11.25 -1.47
C PRO A 197 -6.28 -10.19 -1.54
N ALA A 198 -5.27 -10.27 -0.67
CA ALA A 198 -4.22 -9.25 -0.62
C ALA A 198 -3.44 -9.11 -1.94
N ALA A 199 -3.25 -10.21 -2.67
CA ALA A 199 -2.49 -10.21 -3.91
C ALA A 199 -3.16 -9.36 -5.00
N ASP A 200 -4.47 -9.54 -5.19
CA ASP A 200 -5.25 -8.83 -6.20
C ASP A 200 -5.24 -7.33 -5.93
N GLU A 201 -5.36 -6.95 -4.66
CA GLU A 201 -5.42 -5.57 -4.20
C GLU A 201 -4.07 -4.85 -4.39
N LEU A 202 -2.97 -5.52 -4.03
CA LEU A 202 -1.63 -4.99 -4.26
C LEU A 202 -1.29 -4.91 -5.75
N LEU A 203 -1.73 -5.90 -6.54
CA LEU A 203 -1.53 -5.90 -7.98
C LEU A 203 -2.31 -4.77 -8.66
N GLU A 204 -3.56 -4.54 -8.25
CA GLU A 204 -4.39 -3.45 -8.75
C GLU A 204 -3.72 -2.11 -8.48
N MET A 205 -3.23 -1.88 -7.25
CA MET A 205 -2.45 -0.68 -6.94
C MET A 205 -1.22 -0.50 -7.84
N ILE A 206 -0.44 -1.58 -8.04
CA ILE A 206 0.76 -1.56 -8.89
C ILE A 206 0.38 -1.13 -10.31
N ILE A 207 -0.66 -1.72 -10.89
CA ILE A 207 -1.08 -1.45 -12.26
C ILE A 207 -1.53 0.01 -12.43
N PHE A 208 -2.32 0.53 -11.49
CA PHE A 208 -2.91 1.86 -11.62
C PHE A 208 -1.98 3.01 -11.25
N HIS A 209 -1.01 2.78 -10.37
CA HIS A 209 -0.22 3.87 -9.78
C HIS A 209 1.27 3.82 -10.09
N LEU A 210 1.84 2.65 -10.47
CA LEU A 210 3.23 2.60 -10.90
C LEU A 210 3.36 2.85 -12.41
N PRO A 211 4.28 3.75 -12.82
CA PRO A 211 4.52 3.99 -14.22
C PRO A 211 5.20 2.77 -14.85
N SER A 212 4.87 2.51 -16.12
CA SER A 212 5.57 1.51 -16.91
C SER A 212 7.06 1.89 -17.08
N PRO A 213 7.95 0.92 -17.36
CA PRO A 213 9.35 1.17 -17.71
C PRO A 213 9.55 2.31 -18.72
N HIS A 214 8.75 2.34 -19.78
CA HIS A 214 8.80 3.36 -20.82
C HIS A 214 8.55 4.76 -20.26
N ILE A 215 7.46 4.95 -19.50
CA ILE A 215 7.16 6.23 -18.85
C ILE A 215 8.24 6.56 -17.81
N ALA A 216 8.62 5.60 -16.97
CA ALA A 216 9.58 5.80 -15.88
C ALA A 216 10.96 6.19 -16.38
N GLN A 217 11.43 5.64 -17.50
CA GLN A 217 12.77 5.90 -18.02
C GLN A 217 12.91 7.32 -18.57
N THR A 218 11.84 7.90 -19.14
CA THR A 218 11.87 9.27 -19.70
C THR A 218 12.38 10.31 -18.72
N TYR A 219 11.88 10.29 -17.48
CA TYR A 219 12.24 11.25 -16.44
C TYR A 219 13.31 10.72 -15.47
N ARG A 220 13.85 9.51 -15.70
CA ARG A 220 14.90 8.91 -14.85
C ARG A 220 16.23 8.74 -15.57
N VAL A 221 16.28 8.98 -16.87
CA VAL A 221 17.48 8.75 -17.70
C VAL A 221 18.72 9.46 -17.15
N ASP A 222 18.58 10.67 -16.61
CA ASP A 222 19.67 11.46 -16.01
C ASP A 222 20.24 10.85 -14.72
N ILE A 223 19.44 10.05 -14.01
CA ILE A 223 19.89 9.30 -12.83
C ILE A 223 20.46 7.94 -13.24
N LEU A 224 19.92 7.35 -14.30
CA LEU A 224 20.29 6.01 -14.78
C LEU A 224 21.58 6.01 -15.60
N TYR A 225 21.88 7.13 -16.28
CA TYR A 225 23.00 7.25 -17.21
C TYR A 225 23.88 8.44 -16.84
N LYS A 226 25.20 8.21 -16.82
CA LYS A 226 26.20 9.23 -16.44
C LYS A 226 26.91 9.87 -17.63
N GLY A 227 26.65 9.39 -18.84
CA GLY A 227 27.21 9.98 -20.06
C GLY A 227 26.43 11.20 -20.49
N ASP A 228 26.61 11.58 -21.75
CA ASP A 228 25.93 12.74 -22.33
C ASP A 228 24.45 12.41 -22.56
N LEU A 229 23.54 13.29 -22.11
CA LEU A 229 22.09 13.05 -22.21
C LEU A 229 21.55 13.18 -23.64
N ASP A 230 22.35 13.74 -24.54
CA ASP A 230 22.03 13.91 -25.95
C ASP A 230 22.60 12.79 -26.84
N ASP A 231 23.38 11.86 -26.27
CA ASP A 231 23.93 10.73 -27.03
C ASP A 231 22.90 9.65 -27.38
N GLU A 232 23.30 8.71 -28.24
CA GLU A 232 22.42 7.61 -28.69
C GLU A 232 22.01 6.67 -27.54
N TYR A 233 22.85 6.48 -26.53
CA TYR A 233 22.60 5.58 -25.41
C TYR A 233 21.57 6.16 -24.44
N ALA A 234 21.71 7.44 -24.10
CA ALA A 234 20.77 8.18 -23.29
C ALA A 234 19.40 8.25 -23.97
N ASN A 235 19.37 8.53 -25.28
CA ASN A 235 18.13 8.53 -26.05
C ASN A 235 17.45 7.16 -26.09
N ALA A 236 18.23 6.09 -26.30
CA ALA A 236 17.69 4.73 -26.33
C ALA A 236 17.16 4.28 -24.95
N ILE A 237 17.87 4.62 -23.85
CA ILE A 237 17.37 4.42 -22.48
C ILE A 237 16.11 5.23 -22.25
N ARG A 238 16.07 6.52 -22.62
CA ARG A 238 14.93 7.42 -22.42
C ARG A 238 13.66 6.85 -23.07
N ASN A 239 13.79 6.29 -24.26
CA ASN A 239 12.69 5.72 -25.03
C ASN A 239 12.38 4.26 -24.70
N CYS A 240 13.19 3.59 -23.87
CA CYS A 240 13.11 2.16 -23.61
C CYS A 240 13.12 1.35 -24.93
N ASP A 241 14.00 1.74 -25.84
CA ASP A 241 14.04 1.24 -27.21
C ASP A 241 14.58 -0.20 -27.26
N PRO A 242 13.79 -1.19 -27.70
CA PRO A 242 14.26 -2.56 -27.78
C PRO A 242 15.20 -2.83 -28.97
N ASP A 243 15.23 -1.96 -29.97
CA ASP A 243 16.08 -2.09 -31.16
C ASP A 243 17.31 -1.16 -31.12
N GLY A 244 17.42 -0.33 -30.07
CA GLY A 244 18.58 0.51 -29.77
C GLY A 244 19.79 -0.23 -29.16
N PRO A 245 20.88 0.48 -28.80
CA PRO A 245 22.06 -0.11 -28.19
C PRO A 245 21.71 -0.84 -26.89
N LEU A 246 22.33 -2.00 -26.67
CA LEU A 246 22.11 -2.82 -25.48
C LEU A 246 22.65 -2.14 -24.22
N MET A 247 21.74 -1.72 -23.35
CA MET A 247 22.06 -1.11 -22.06
C MET A 247 21.52 -1.98 -20.93
N LEU A 248 22.40 -2.73 -20.27
CA LEU A 248 22.08 -3.60 -19.14
C LEU A 248 22.73 -3.07 -17.86
N TYR A 249 21.93 -2.95 -16.79
CA TYR A 249 22.45 -2.73 -15.45
C TYR A 249 22.38 -4.00 -14.61
N VAL A 250 23.54 -4.55 -14.25
CA VAL A 250 23.64 -5.69 -13.34
C VAL A 250 23.62 -5.18 -11.91
N SER A 251 22.56 -5.56 -11.18
CA SER A 251 22.35 -5.13 -9.79
C SER A 251 22.93 -6.11 -8.77
N LYS A 252 22.97 -7.41 -9.10
CA LYS A 252 23.42 -8.45 -8.17
C LYS A 252 23.93 -9.69 -8.90
N MET A 253 24.97 -10.30 -8.36
CA MET A 253 25.41 -11.64 -8.76
C MET A 253 24.77 -12.69 -7.85
N ILE A 254 24.09 -13.67 -8.43
CA ILE A 254 23.37 -14.73 -7.72
C ILE A 254 24.13 -16.05 -7.93
N PRO A 255 24.60 -16.75 -6.88
CA PRO A 255 25.30 -18.01 -7.03
C PRO A 255 24.37 -19.09 -7.59
N ALA A 256 24.87 -19.90 -8.51
CA ALA A 256 24.12 -21.05 -9.04
C ALA A 256 23.98 -22.13 -7.96
N SER A 257 22.78 -22.69 -7.80
CA SER A 257 22.50 -23.72 -6.78
C SER A 257 23.35 -24.97 -6.96
N ASN A 258 23.71 -25.29 -8.20
CA ASN A 258 24.35 -26.56 -8.56
C ASN A 258 25.87 -26.46 -8.73
N ASP A 259 26.43 -25.24 -8.74
CA ASP A 259 27.87 -25.00 -8.91
C ASP A 259 28.29 -23.71 -8.20
N LYS A 260 29.02 -23.86 -7.09
CA LYS A 260 29.48 -22.73 -6.25
C LYS A 260 30.46 -21.79 -6.98
N ARG A 261 30.96 -22.16 -8.17
CA ARG A 261 31.86 -21.32 -8.99
C ARG A 261 31.13 -20.52 -10.06
N ARG A 262 29.84 -20.78 -10.30
CA ARG A 262 29.03 -20.06 -11.31
C ARG A 262 28.12 -19.05 -10.65
N PHE A 263 28.02 -17.88 -11.26
CA PHE A 263 27.15 -16.81 -10.80
C PHE A 263 26.30 -16.30 -11.97
N PHE A 264 25.02 -16.12 -11.73
CA PHE A 264 24.09 -15.46 -12.63
C PHE A 264 24.07 -13.96 -12.36
N ALA A 265 24.28 -13.15 -13.39
CA ALA A 265 24.07 -11.72 -13.31
C ALA A 265 22.56 -11.41 -13.32
N PHE A 266 22.06 -10.83 -12.23
CA PHE A 266 20.70 -10.34 -12.13
C PHE A 266 20.68 -8.83 -12.37
N GLY A 267 19.99 -8.43 -13.42
CA GLY A 267 19.99 -7.06 -13.89
C GLY A 267 18.72 -6.69 -14.66
N ARG A 268 18.67 -5.43 -15.07
CA ARG A 268 17.60 -4.88 -15.89
C ARG A 268 18.17 -4.35 -17.19
N VAL A 269 17.55 -4.77 -18.29
CA VAL A 269 17.75 -4.16 -19.62
C VAL A 269 16.95 -2.86 -19.68
N PHE A 270 17.63 -1.77 -20.00
CA PHE A 270 17.04 -0.44 -20.19
C PHE A 270 16.85 -0.10 -21.67
N SER A 271 17.64 -0.68 -22.55
CA SER A 271 17.57 -0.55 -24.02
C SER A 271 18.19 -1.79 -24.67
N GLY A 272 17.76 -2.12 -25.89
CA GLY A 272 18.20 -3.28 -26.66
C GLY A 272 17.56 -4.61 -26.22
N ARG A 273 18.06 -5.71 -26.79
CA ARG A 273 17.64 -7.09 -26.48
C ARG A 273 18.89 -7.96 -26.20
N ILE A 274 18.74 -8.95 -25.31
CA ILE A 274 19.76 -9.96 -24.95
C ILE A 274 19.35 -11.30 -25.56
#